data_AF-A0A1M7FTE1-F1
#
_entry.id   AF-A0A1M7FTE1-F1
#
_cell.length_a   1.000
_cell.length_b   1.000
_cell.length_c   1.000
_cell.angle_alpha   90.00
_cell.angle_beta   90.00
_cell.angle_gamma   90.00
#
_symmetry.space_group_name_H-M   'P 1'
#
loop_
_entity.id
_entity.type
_entity.pdbx_description
1 polymer ?
#
loop_
_entity_poly.entity_id
_entity_poly.type
_entity_poly.pdbx_seq_one_letter_code
_entity_poly.pdbx_strand_id
1 'polypeptide(L)'
;MWLRDMHLGREWASPFPFTPSPARGARQVAGMSNREPKPRVVRDLVLRVRCTEEERVTWLRKARAQESSLSEYTRHLLSGEPMQRRARPPEVDPVLLATVGRAGNNLNQIARAINTDRKAGRAIDLIAVRTLLMTLDRQLTEIVAEHSR
;
A
#
# COMPACT_ATOMS: atom_id res chain seq x y z
N MET A 1 13.54 -15.91 28.18
CA MET A 1 14.97 -16.27 28.27
C MET A 1 15.53 -16.25 26.85
N TRP A 2 15.93 -15.06 26.39
CA TRP A 2 16.44 -14.86 25.03
C TRP A 2 17.89 -15.33 24.99
N LEU A 3 18.20 -16.34 24.17
CA LEU A 3 19.55 -16.86 24.00
C LEU A 3 20.47 -15.73 23.52
N ARG A 4 21.35 -15.35 24.43
CA ARG A 4 22.46 -14.44 24.30
C ARG A 4 23.63 -15.24 23.71
N ASP A 5 24.44 -14.55 22.90
CA ASP A 5 25.71 -14.99 22.30
C ASP A 5 25.66 -15.77 20.98
N MET A 6 25.46 -14.99 19.90
CA MET A 6 26.32 -15.10 18.72
C MET A 6 26.92 -13.71 18.45
N HIS A 7 28.24 -13.60 18.61
CA HIS A 7 29.01 -12.41 18.27
C HIS A 7 29.01 -12.18 16.74
N LEU A 8 28.06 -11.39 16.26
CA LEU A 8 28.11 -10.76 14.94
C LEU A 8 27.95 -9.26 15.12
N GLY A 9 28.99 -8.53 14.71
CA GLY A 9 29.11 -7.10 14.87
C GLY A 9 28.00 -6.31 14.17
N ARG A 10 27.51 -5.31 14.92
CA ARG A 10 26.64 -4.18 14.54
C ARG A 10 25.15 -4.46 14.32
N GLU A 11 24.42 -4.17 15.40
CA GLU A 11 23.24 -3.28 15.43
C GLU A 11 22.04 -3.65 14.54
N TRP A 12 21.33 -4.70 14.94
CA TRP A 12 20.00 -5.05 14.42
C TRP A 12 18.90 -4.93 15.48
N ALA A 13 19.18 -4.25 16.60
CA ALA A 13 18.28 -4.11 17.75
C ALA A 13 17.96 -2.64 18.09
N SER A 14 17.54 -1.85 17.10
CA SER A 14 16.93 -0.54 17.36
C SER A 14 15.80 -0.27 16.36
N PRO A 15 14.64 0.25 16.78
CA PRO A 15 13.65 0.76 15.86
C PRO A 15 14.23 2.01 15.21
N PHE A 16 14.78 1.87 13.99
CA PHE A 16 15.28 3.02 13.24
C PHE A 16 14.14 4.03 13.10
N PRO A 17 14.29 5.28 13.62
CA PRO A 17 13.25 6.28 13.49
C PRO A 17 13.06 6.56 12.00
N PHE A 18 11.79 6.52 11.56
CA PHE A 18 11.42 6.91 10.21
C PHE A 18 11.83 8.38 10.00
N THR A 19 12.91 8.60 9.25
CA THR A 19 13.20 9.92 8.68
C THR A 19 12.69 9.91 7.24
N PRO A 20 11.69 10.73 6.89
CA PRO A 20 11.30 10.86 5.49
C PRO A 20 12.47 11.50 4.72
N SER A 21 13.15 10.69 3.90
CA SER A 21 14.21 11.19 3.02
C SER A 21 13.63 12.12 1.95
N PRO A 22 14.16 13.34 1.79
CA PRO A 22 13.68 14.28 0.78
C PRO A 22 14.47 14.07 -0.51
N ALA A 23 13.98 13.21 -1.41
CA ALA A 23 14.19 13.28 -2.86
C ALA A 23 13.62 12.02 -3.52
N ARG A 24 12.40 12.10 -4.04
CA ARG A 24 11.82 11.07 -4.90
C ARG A 24 12.44 11.17 -6.30
N GLY A 25 13.58 10.53 -6.49
CA GLY A 25 13.96 10.01 -7.81
C GLY A 25 13.19 8.72 -8.05
N ALA A 26 12.31 8.71 -9.06
CA ALA A 26 11.48 7.56 -9.42
C ALA A 26 12.36 6.31 -9.70
N ARG A 27 12.41 5.35 -8.76
CA ARG A 27 12.94 4.02 -9.03
C ARG A 27 11.80 3.11 -9.45
N GLN A 28 11.84 2.70 -10.71
CA GLN A 28 10.99 1.65 -11.26
C GLN A 28 11.23 0.36 -10.46
N VAL A 29 10.20 -0.08 -9.75
CA VAL A 29 10.12 -1.41 -9.14
C VAL A 29 9.74 -2.38 -10.25
N ALA A 30 10.73 -3.08 -10.79
CA ALA A 30 10.50 -4.20 -11.71
C ALA A 30 9.99 -5.41 -10.92
N GLY A 31 8.82 -5.91 -11.29
CA GLY A 31 8.27 -7.18 -10.77
C GLY A 31 6.92 -7.06 -10.08
N MET A 32 5.87 -6.64 -10.79
CA MET A 32 4.48 -6.77 -10.32
C MET A 32 3.58 -7.14 -11.50
N SER A 33 3.26 -8.44 -11.66
CA SER A 33 2.32 -9.04 -12.63
C SER A 33 2.52 -8.67 -14.11
N ASN A 34 2.52 -9.66 -15.01
CA ASN A 34 2.50 -9.42 -16.46
C ASN A 34 1.12 -8.90 -16.96
N ARG A 35 0.48 -8.00 -16.18
CA ARG A 35 -0.69 -7.25 -16.60
C ARG A 35 -0.16 -5.98 -17.25
N GLU A 36 -0.27 -5.89 -18.56
CA GLU A 36 -0.07 -4.62 -19.24
C GLU A 36 -0.90 -3.55 -18.52
N PRO A 37 -0.29 -2.44 -18.07
CA PRO A 37 -1.03 -1.39 -17.41
C PRO A 37 -2.06 -0.86 -18.40
N LYS A 38 -3.35 -1.06 -18.10
CA LYS A 38 -4.44 -0.50 -18.91
C LYS A 38 -4.16 0.99 -19.11
N PRO A 39 -4.15 1.49 -20.36
CA PRO A 39 -3.85 2.89 -20.62
C PRO A 39 -4.81 3.75 -19.80
N ARG A 40 -4.25 4.66 -19.00
CA ARG A 40 -5.04 5.59 -18.21
C ARG A 40 -5.76 6.52 -19.19
N VAL A 41 -7.09 6.53 -19.14
CA VAL A 41 -7.91 7.46 -19.94
C VAL A 41 -7.71 8.87 -19.40
N VAL A 42 -6.88 9.65 -20.09
CA VAL A 42 -6.71 11.08 -19.85
C VAL A 42 -7.89 11.81 -20.48
N ARG A 43 -8.47 12.77 -19.75
CA ARG A 43 -9.64 13.54 -20.19
C ARG A 43 -9.24 15.01 -20.26
N ASP A 44 -8.95 15.48 -21.47
CA ASP A 44 -8.41 16.84 -21.70
C ASP A 44 -9.50 17.89 -21.96
N LEU A 45 -10.72 17.46 -22.29
CA LEU A 45 -11.85 18.36 -22.56
C LEU A 45 -12.54 18.81 -21.27
N VAL A 46 -12.84 20.11 -21.18
CA VAL A 46 -13.48 20.74 -20.03
C VAL A 46 -14.87 21.26 -20.42
N LEU A 47 -15.90 20.80 -19.71
CA LEU A 47 -17.26 21.34 -19.81
C LEU A 47 -17.43 22.48 -18.80
N ARG A 48 -17.68 23.71 -19.28
CA ARG A 48 -17.93 24.88 -18.42
C ARG A 48 -19.42 25.15 -18.32
N VAL A 49 -19.94 25.18 -17.09
CA VAL A 49 -21.35 25.48 -16.81
C VAL A 49 -21.41 26.71 -15.91
N ARG A 50 -22.23 27.70 -16.28
CA ARG A 50 -22.57 28.82 -15.39
C ARG A 50 -23.56 28.31 -14.35
N CYS A 51 -23.31 28.59 -13.08
CA CYS A 51 -24.17 28.20 -11.97
C CYS A 51 -24.16 29.28 -10.89
N THR A 52 -25.21 29.31 -10.07
CA THR A 52 -25.23 30.10 -8.84
C THR A 52 -24.52 29.34 -7.71
N GLU A 53 -24.21 30.03 -6.60
CA GLU A 53 -23.53 29.39 -5.47
C GLU A 53 -24.44 28.34 -4.79
N GLU A 54 -25.76 28.58 -4.75
CA GLU A 54 -26.74 27.66 -4.18
C GLU A 54 -26.81 26.35 -4.99
N GLU A 55 -26.78 26.46 -6.32
CA GLU A 55 -26.75 25.30 -7.23
C GLU A 55 -25.47 24.50 -7.02
N ARG A 56 -24.32 25.18 -6.95
CA ARG A 56 -23.02 24.55 -6.71
C ARG A 56 -22.99 23.79 -5.38
N VAL A 57 -23.44 24.41 -4.29
CA VAL A 57 -23.52 23.78 -2.97
C VAL A 57 -24.45 22.55 -3.01
N THR A 58 -25.58 22.67 -3.71
CA THR A 58 -26.53 21.57 -3.87
C THR A 58 -25.90 20.39 -4.61
N TRP A 59 -25.19 20.63 -5.71
CA TRP A 59 -24.51 19.58 -6.46
C TRP A 59 -23.37 18.94 -5.67
N LEU A 60 -22.60 19.73 -4.92
CA LEU A 60 -21.55 19.21 -4.03
C LEU A 60 -22.13 18.31 -2.94
N ARG A 61 -23.27 18.70 -2.35
CA ARG A 61 -23.96 17.88 -1.34
C ARG A 61 -24.42 16.55 -1.94
N LYS A 62 -25.02 16.57 -3.13
CA LYS A 62 -25.46 15.36 -3.84
C LYS A 62 -24.30 14.44 -4.20
N ALA A 63 -23.17 14.99 -4.66
CA ALA A 63 -21.96 14.23 -4.96
C ALA A 63 -21.39 13.54 -3.71
N ARG A 64 -21.30 14.26 -2.58
CA ARG A 64 -20.83 13.71 -1.30
C ARG A 64 -21.73 12.62 -0.76
N ALA A 65 -23.06 12.77 -0.87
CA ALA A 65 -24.02 11.74 -0.48
C ALA A 65 -23.85 10.43 -1.28
N GLN A 66 -23.22 10.50 -2.45
CA GLN A 66 -22.89 9.34 -3.28
C GLN A 66 -21.40 8.96 -3.22
N GLU A 67 -20.65 9.48 -2.25
CA GLU A 67 -19.21 9.22 -2.04
C GLU A 67 -18.35 9.45 -3.30
N SER A 68 -18.78 10.38 -4.15
CA SER A 68 -18.16 10.65 -5.45
C SER A 68 -17.68 12.10 -5.56
N SER A 69 -16.73 12.33 -6.46
CA SER A 69 -16.33 13.71 -6.80
C SER A 69 -17.43 14.39 -7.63
N LEU A 70 -17.50 15.73 -7.60
CA LEU A 70 -18.47 16.48 -8.41
C LEU A 70 -18.36 16.12 -9.90
N SER A 71 -17.14 15.98 -10.43
CA SER A 71 -16.92 15.61 -11.83
C SER A 71 -17.41 14.19 -12.16
N GLU A 72 -17.28 13.26 -11.22
CA GLU A 72 -17.78 11.89 -11.36
C GLU A 72 -19.31 11.84 -11.27
N TYR A 73 -19.88 12.56 -10.31
CA TYR A 73 -21.32 12.75 -10.16
C TYR A 73 -21.96 13.38 -11.41
N THR A 74 -21.37 14.46 -11.96
CA THR A 74 -21.88 15.10 -13.18
C THR A 74 -21.77 14.16 -14.39
N ARG A 75 -20.68 13.42 -14.55
CA ARG A 75 -20.56 12.44 -15.63
C ARG A 75 -21.60 11.34 -15.50
N HIS A 76 -21.80 10.82 -14.29
CA HIS A 76 -22.83 9.82 -14.02
C HIS A 76 -24.22 10.31 -14.45
N LEU A 77 -24.59 11.54 -14.08
CA LEU A 77 -25.87 12.13 -14.48
C LEU A 77 -26.01 12.32 -16.00
N LEU A 78 -24.93 12.74 -16.69
CA LEU A 78 -24.95 13.00 -18.13
C LEU A 78 -24.85 11.71 -18.98
N SER A 79 -24.16 10.69 -18.50
CA SER A 79 -23.94 9.43 -19.21
C SER A 79 -25.09 8.44 -19.05
N GLY A 80 -25.94 8.59 -18.03
CA GLY A 80 -27.03 7.64 -17.74
C GLY A 80 -26.55 6.24 -17.31
N GLU A 81 -25.24 6.02 -17.20
CA GLU A 81 -24.63 4.77 -16.76
C GLU A 81 -24.74 4.61 -15.25
N PRO A 82 -24.83 3.38 -14.71
CA PRO A 82 -24.84 3.16 -13.27
C PRO A 82 -23.53 3.66 -12.64
N MET A 83 -23.64 4.46 -11.56
CA MET A 83 -22.50 4.94 -10.80
C MET A 83 -21.71 3.73 -10.27
N GLN A 84 -20.47 3.59 -10.72
CA GLN A 84 -19.54 2.62 -10.15
C GLN A 84 -19.12 3.12 -8.75
N ARG A 85 -19.93 2.80 -7.74
CA ARG A 85 -19.54 3.04 -6.35
C ARG A 85 -18.24 2.32 -6.10
N ARG A 86 -17.24 3.03 -5.56
CA ARG A 86 -16.06 2.35 -5.02
C ARG A 86 -16.58 1.33 -4.02
N ALA A 87 -16.27 0.06 -4.27
CA ALA A 87 -16.57 -0.98 -3.31
C ALA A 87 -15.91 -0.56 -1.99
N ARG A 88 -16.74 -0.36 -0.95
CA ARG A 88 -16.21 -0.14 0.38
C ARG A 88 -15.39 -1.39 0.69
N PRO A 89 -14.10 -1.23 1.07
CA PRO A 89 -13.32 -2.39 1.49
C PRO A 89 -14.09 -3.12 2.60
N PRO A 90 -14.04 -4.46 2.63
CA PRO A 90 -14.72 -5.23 3.66
C PRO A 90 -14.29 -4.74 5.03
N GLU A 91 -15.20 -4.81 6.00
CA GLU A 91 -14.88 -4.54 7.39
C GLU A 91 -13.95 -5.65 7.89
N VAL A 92 -12.73 -5.28 8.24
CA VAL A 92 -11.65 -6.18 8.67
C VAL A 92 -11.19 -5.71 10.04
N ASP A 93 -10.89 -6.65 10.94
CA ASP A 93 -10.33 -6.34 12.25
C ASP A 93 -9.07 -5.45 12.09
N PRO A 94 -9.07 -4.22 12.65
CA PRO A 94 -7.94 -3.30 12.51
C PRO A 94 -6.65 -3.83 13.14
N VAL A 95 -6.75 -4.67 14.18
CA VAL A 95 -5.57 -5.28 14.84
C VAL A 95 -4.93 -6.32 13.91
N LEU A 96 -5.76 -7.15 13.28
CA LEU A 96 -5.30 -8.12 12.29
C LEU A 96 -4.66 -7.42 11.09
N LEU A 97 -5.32 -6.39 10.55
CA LEU A 97 -4.81 -5.61 9.42
C LEU A 97 -3.46 -4.93 9.73
N ALA A 98 -3.33 -4.33 10.92
CA ALA A 98 -2.09 -3.71 11.35
C ALA A 98 -0.94 -4.73 11.52
N THR A 99 -1.28 -5.95 11.94
CA THR A 99 -0.30 -7.03 12.15
C THR A 99 0.19 -7.61 10.82
N VAL A 100 -0.71 -7.84 9.87
CA VAL A 100 -0.36 -8.20 8.49
C VAL A 100 0.46 -7.09 7.83
N GLY A 101 0.10 -5.82 8.06
CA GLY A 101 0.88 -4.67 7.58
C GLY A 101 2.32 -4.64 8.13
N ARG A 102 2.51 -4.98 9.41
CA ARG A 102 3.84 -5.12 10.02
C ARG A 102 4.66 -6.23 9.37
N ALA A 103 4.08 -7.41 9.16
CA ALA A 103 4.76 -8.52 8.50
C ALA A 103 5.16 -8.15 7.07
N GLY A 104 4.27 -7.50 6.31
CA GLY A 104 4.57 -6.98 4.98
C GLY A 104 5.69 -5.94 4.95
N ASN A 105 5.75 -5.05 5.96
CA ASN A 105 6.84 -4.08 6.09
C ASN A 105 8.19 -4.77 6.32
N ASN A 106 8.24 -5.80 7.18
CA ASN A 106 9.44 -6.58 7.42
C ASN A 106 9.93 -7.28 6.14
N LEU A 107 9.02 -7.89 5.37
CA LEU A 107 9.35 -8.49 4.07
C LEU A 107 9.92 -7.47 3.08
N ASN A 108 9.31 -6.29 3.01
CA ASN A 108 9.79 -5.21 2.14
C ASN A 108 11.17 -4.70 2.56
N GLN A 109 11.47 -4.65 3.87
CA GLN A 109 12.80 -4.32 4.37
C GLN A 109 13.85 -5.36 3.96
N ILE A 110 13.55 -6.64 4.11
CA ILE A 110 14.41 -7.76 3.67
C ILE A 110 14.67 -7.65 2.15
N ALA A 111 13.60 -7.48 1.36
CA ALA A 111 13.73 -7.34 -0.09
C ALA A 111 14.58 -6.12 -0.49
N ARG A 112 14.44 -4.99 0.20
CA ARG A 112 15.27 -3.80 -0.05
C ARG A 112 16.74 -4.02 0.31
N ALA A 113 17.01 -4.68 1.43
CA ALA A 113 18.38 -5.01 1.83
C ALA A 113 19.05 -5.90 0.78
N ILE A 114 18.40 -7.01 0.40
CA ILE A 114 18.88 -7.93 -0.64
C ILE A 114 19.14 -7.20 -1.96
N ASN A 115 18.19 -6.36 -2.40
CA ASN A 115 18.35 -5.62 -3.65
C ASN A 115 19.49 -4.59 -3.59
N THR A 116 19.73 -4.00 -2.42
CA THR A 116 20.82 -3.05 -2.20
C THR A 116 22.17 -3.76 -2.23
N ASP A 117 22.28 -4.91 -1.54
CA ASP A 117 23.50 -5.72 -1.52
C ASP A 117 23.82 -6.30 -2.90
N ARG A 118 22.80 -6.82 -3.61
CA ARG A 118 22.93 -7.28 -5.00
C ARG A 118 23.46 -6.18 -5.92
N LYS A 119 22.91 -4.96 -5.81
CA LYS A 119 23.34 -3.82 -6.64
C LYS A 119 24.77 -3.37 -6.31
N ALA A 120 25.19 -3.55 -5.06
CA ALA A 120 26.53 -3.23 -4.61
C ALA A 120 27.56 -4.37 -4.82
N GLY A 121 27.15 -5.50 -5.43
CA GLY A 121 28.00 -6.67 -5.63
C GLY A 121 28.42 -7.38 -4.33
N ARG A 122 27.73 -7.13 -3.22
CA ARG A 122 28.00 -7.78 -1.93
C ARG A 122 27.39 -9.16 -1.89
N ALA A 123 28.05 -10.08 -1.17
CA ALA A 123 27.50 -11.40 -0.91
C ALA A 123 26.21 -11.28 -0.08
N ILE A 124 25.16 -11.98 -0.53
CA ILE A 124 23.88 -12.03 0.17
C ILE A 124 23.93 -13.23 1.11
N ASP A 125 23.67 -13.02 2.40
CA ASP A 125 23.55 -14.11 3.36
C ASP A 125 22.18 -14.80 3.21
N LEU A 126 22.16 -15.82 2.35
CA LEU A 126 20.95 -16.61 2.08
C LEU A 126 20.46 -17.39 3.31
N ILE A 127 21.33 -17.72 4.27
CA ILE A 127 20.96 -18.42 5.50
C ILE A 127 20.21 -17.46 6.42
N ALA A 128 20.72 -16.24 6.59
CA ALA A 128 20.05 -15.19 7.35
C ALA A 128 18.67 -14.84 6.75
N VAL A 129 18.61 -14.68 5.42
CA VAL A 129 17.34 -14.43 4.72
C VAL A 129 16.34 -15.57 4.92
N ARG A 130 16.77 -16.83 4.76
CA ARG A 130 15.91 -18.01 4.97
C ARG A 130 15.37 -18.07 6.41
N THR A 131 16.21 -17.76 7.40
CA THR A 131 15.84 -17.78 8.81
C THR A 131 14.81 -16.70 9.14
N LEU A 132 14.99 -15.50 8.58
CA LEU A 132 14.03 -14.41 8.73
C LEU A 132 12.67 -14.75 8.09
N LEU A 133 12.69 -15.37 6.91
CA LEU A 133 11.47 -15.82 6.23
C LEU A 133 10.72 -16.89 7.03
N MET A 134 11.44 -17.89 7.58
CA MET A 134 10.83 -18.92 8.44
C MET A 134 10.23 -18.32 9.72
N THR A 135 10.86 -17.28 10.27
CA THR A 135 10.34 -16.58 11.45
C THR A 135 9.03 -15.85 11.13
N LEU A 136 8.96 -15.17 9.99
CA LEU A 136 7.75 -14.47 9.53
C LEU A 136 6.61 -15.45 9.25
N ASP A 137 6.91 -16.58 8.61
CA ASP A 137 5.94 -17.63 8.31
C ASP A 137 5.30 -18.20 9.60
N ARG A 138 6.13 -18.46 10.62
CA ARG A 138 5.66 -18.91 11.94
C ARG A 138 4.75 -17.87 12.61
N GLN A 139 5.18 -16.60 12.62
CA GLN A 139 4.39 -15.51 13.22
C GLN A 139 3.05 -15.33 12.53
N LEU A 140 3.02 -15.38 11.19
CA LEU A 140 1.78 -15.28 10.42
C LEU A 140 0.85 -16.47 10.68
N THR A 141 1.39 -17.69 10.77
CA THR A 141 0.61 -18.89 11.08
C THR A 141 -0.05 -18.79 12.45
N GLU A 142 0.67 -18.28 13.45
CA GLU A 142 0.18 -18.05 14.81
C GLU A 142 -0.97 -17.03 14.82
N ILE A 143 -0.78 -15.88 14.18
CA ILE A 143 -1.81 -14.83 14.06
C ILE A 143 -3.07 -15.36 13.36
N VAL A 144 -2.91 -16.11 12.26
CA VAL A 144 -4.04 -16.68 11.52
C VAL A 144 -4.80 -17.67 12.39
N ALA A 145 -4.10 -18.56 13.11
CA ALA A 145 -4.74 -19.54 14.00
C ALA A 145 -5.51 -18.89 15.16
N GLU A 146 -5.01 -17.77 15.70
CA GLU A 146 -5.68 -17.00 16.75
C GLU A 146 -6.97 -16.32 16.26
N HIS A 147 -7.01 -15.89 14.99
CA HIS A 147 -8.10 -15.07 14.43
C HIS A 147 -8.99 -15.83 13.43
N SER A 148 -8.82 -17.15 13.28
CA SER A 148 -9.64 -18.01 12.42
C SER A 148 -10.77 -18.75 13.16
N ARG A 149 -11.15 -18.31 14.37
CA ARG A 149 -12.34 -18.78 15.12
C ARG A 149 -13.42 -17.73 15.12
#